data_AF-A0A962E9K9-F1
#
_entry.id   AF-A0A962E9K9-F1
#
_cell.length_a   1.000
_cell.length_b   1.000
_cell.length_c   1.000
_cell.angle_alpha   90.00
_cell.angle_beta   90.00
_cell.angle_gamma   90.00
#
_symmetry.space_group_name_H-M   'P 1'
#
loop_
_entity.id
_entity.type
_entity.pdbx_description
1 polymer ?
#
loop_
_entity_poly.entity_id
_entity_poly.type
_entity_poly.pdbx_seq_one_letter_code
_entity_poly.pdbx_strand_id
1 'polypeptide(L)'
;MTVAFGVLGATFVAQREITSSVRHELEVERDKYQAAVNAAKQAELDEQKRQRALEQQAQAAIEGVANDAQKRIDAARADARRAGAAADGLRRQLAAYLTTARAGSADASAAAAGPPAAGALDLLADLFQRADGRAGELAAFADASHAAGAACERAYDGAREALK
;
A
#
# COMPACT_ATOMS: atom_id res chain seq x y z
N MET A 1 100.20 -19.08 1.28
CA MET A 1 99.16 -19.70 2.13
C MET A 1 97.84 -19.06 1.71
N THR A 2 97.12 -19.70 0.80
CA THR A 2 95.99 -19.10 0.06
C THR A 2 94.81 -20.04 0.25
N VAL A 3 93.78 -19.63 1.00
CA VAL A 3 92.59 -20.46 1.25
C VAL A 3 91.32 -19.66 1.01
N ALA A 4 90.59 -20.09 -0.01
CA ALA A 4 89.14 -20.20 -0.14
C ALA A 4 88.25 -19.07 0.41
N PHE A 5 88.04 -18.01 -0.39
CA PHE A 5 86.88 -17.11 -0.28
C PHE A 5 85.84 -17.30 -1.41
N GLY A 6 86.10 -18.17 -2.40
CA GLY A 6 85.28 -18.28 -3.61
C GLY A 6 83.95 -19.04 -3.47
N VAL A 7 83.76 -19.83 -2.41
CA VAL A 7 82.59 -20.73 -2.32
C VAL A 7 81.39 -20.09 -1.59
N LEU A 8 81.62 -19.03 -0.80
CA LEU A 8 80.55 -18.30 -0.09
C LEU A 8 79.78 -17.31 -0.99
N GLY A 9 80.39 -16.80 -2.07
CA GLY A 9 79.73 -15.86 -2.99
C GLY A 9 78.73 -16.53 -3.94
N ALA A 10 79.05 -17.72 -4.44
CA ALA A 10 78.21 -18.45 -5.40
C ALA A 10 76.89 -18.95 -4.76
N THR A 11 76.94 -19.34 -3.49
CA THR A 11 75.73 -19.73 -2.74
C THR A 11 74.86 -18.51 -2.44
N PHE A 12 75.43 -17.36 -2.07
CA PHE A 12 74.66 -16.13 -1.81
C PHE A 12 73.95 -15.57 -3.05
N VAL A 13 74.59 -15.61 -4.22
CA VAL A 13 73.96 -15.19 -5.49
C VAL A 13 72.84 -16.15 -5.89
N ALA A 14 73.07 -17.47 -5.80
CA ALA A 14 72.04 -18.47 -6.07
C ALA A 14 70.85 -18.38 -5.11
N GLN A 15 71.09 -18.14 -3.81
CA GLN A 15 70.01 -17.96 -2.83
C GLN A 15 69.20 -16.68 -3.09
N ARG A 16 69.86 -15.61 -3.55
CA ARG A 16 69.20 -14.34 -3.87
C ARG A 16 68.30 -14.46 -5.10
N GLU A 17 68.72 -15.18 -6.14
CA GLU A 17 67.88 -15.45 -7.32
C GLU A 17 66.64 -16.30 -6.96
N ILE A 18 66.83 -17.38 -6.19
CA ILE A 18 65.73 -18.24 -5.70
C ILE A 18 64.74 -17.45 -4.84
N THR A 19 65.20 -16.56 -3.96
CA THR A 19 64.29 -15.73 -3.16
C THR A 19 63.54 -14.68 -3.98
N SER A 20 64.09 -14.22 -5.12
CA SER A 20 63.40 -13.26 -5.98
C SER A 20 62.30 -13.91 -6.82
N SER A 21 62.51 -15.13 -7.32
CA SER A 21 61.47 -15.88 -8.04
C SER A 21 60.31 -16.26 -7.13
N VAL A 22 60.60 -16.78 -5.93
CA VAL A 22 59.57 -17.10 -4.93
C VAL A 22 58.79 -15.86 -4.50
N ARG A 23 59.47 -14.70 -4.36
CA ARG A 23 58.80 -13.44 -4.03
C ARG A 23 57.87 -12.99 -5.16
N HIS A 24 58.33 -13.07 -6.41
CA HIS A 24 57.49 -12.75 -7.57
C HIS A 24 56.26 -13.68 -7.68
N GLU A 25 56.41 -14.98 -7.42
CA GLU A 25 55.27 -15.92 -7.40
C GLU A 25 54.26 -15.56 -6.30
N LEU A 26 54.72 -15.22 -5.09
CA LEU A 26 53.87 -14.77 -3.99
C LEU A 26 53.13 -13.46 -4.31
N GLU A 27 53.78 -12.52 -4.99
CA GLU A 27 53.16 -11.27 -5.42
C GLU A 27 52.07 -11.54 -6.46
N VAL A 28 52.34 -12.41 -7.44
CA VAL A 28 51.36 -12.83 -8.44
C VAL A 28 50.15 -13.52 -7.79
N GLU A 29 50.36 -14.45 -6.86
CA GLU A 29 49.26 -15.10 -6.13
C GLU A 29 48.46 -14.12 -5.27
N ARG A 30 49.14 -13.18 -4.60
CA ARG A 30 48.47 -12.12 -3.84
C ARG A 30 47.63 -11.24 -4.76
N ASP A 31 48.15 -10.84 -5.92
CA ASP A 31 47.42 -9.99 -6.86
C ASP A 31 46.21 -10.71 -7.45
N LYS A 32 46.34 -12.00 -7.77
CA LYS A 32 45.20 -12.86 -8.14
C LYS A 32 44.16 -12.94 -7.02
N TYR A 33 44.59 -13.16 -5.78
CA TYR A 33 43.71 -13.22 -4.61
C TYR A 33 42.98 -11.89 -4.39
N GLN A 34 43.69 -10.77 -4.45
CA GLN A 34 43.09 -9.43 -4.31
C GLN A 34 42.13 -9.12 -5.45
N ALA A 35 42.47 -9.49 -6.69
CA ALA A 35 41.57 -9.36 -7.83
C ALA A 35 40.29 -10.19 -7.62
N ALA A 36 40.41 -11.42 -7.14
CA ALA A 36 39.26 -12.28 -6.84
C ALA A 36 38.38 -11.71 -5.70
N VAL A 37 38.99 -11.22 -4.61
CA VAL A 37 38.27 -10.58 -3.49
C VAL A 37 37.55 -9.31 -3.96
N ASN A 38 38.22 -8.48 -4.75
CA ASN A 38 37.62 -7.26 -5.28
C ASN A 38 36.47 -7.57 -6.24
N ALA A 39 36.62 -8.56 -7.12
CA ALA A 39 35.55 -9.02 -8.02
C ALA A 39 34.35 -9.55 -7.23
N ALA A 40 34.58 -10.37 -6.20
CA ALA A 40 33.52 -10.86 -5.32
C ALA A 40 32.79 -9.71 -4.61
N LYS A 41 33.52 -8.70 -4.13
CA LYS A 41 32.94 -7.53 -3.47
C LYS A 41 32.14 -6.64 -4.41
N GLN A 42 32.59 -6.47 -5.66
CA GLN A 42 31.81 -5.75 -6.67
C GLN A 42 30.52 -6.51 -7.02
N ALA A 43 30.60 -7.84 -7.20
CA ALA A 43 29.43 -8.66 -7.45
C ALA A 43 28.40 -8.57 -6.31
N GLU A 44 28.85 -8.56 -5.05
CA GLU A 44 27.97 -8.35 -3.89
C GLU A 44 27.32 -6.96 -3.90
N LEU A 45 28.08 -5.90 -4.18
CA LEU A 45 27.56 -4.53 -4.26
C LEU A 45 26.54 -4.37 -5.37
N ASP A 46 26.77 -4.98 -6.53
CA ASP A 46 25.86 -4.91 -7.66
C ASP A 46 24.58 -5.70 -7.40
N GLU A 47 24.66 -6.85 -6.73
CA GLU A 47 23.48 -7.58 -6.27
C GLU A 47 22.69 -6.75 -5.24
N GLN A 48 23.35 -6.13 -4.25
CA GLN A 48 22.68 -5.25 -3.29
C GLN A 48 22.01 -4.04 -3.97
N LYS A 49 22.62 -3.46 -5.01
CA LYS A 49 21.98 -2.38 -5.78
C LYS A 49 20.75 -2.88 -6.51
N ARG A 50 20.83 -4.07 -7.12
CA ARG A 50 19.71 -4.70 -7.82
C ARG A 50 18.54 -4.96 -6.88
N GLN A 51 18.80 -5.53 -5.70
CA GLN A 51 17.76 -5.77 -4.69
C GLN A 51 17.12 -4.48 -4.20
N ARG A 52 17.92 -3.45 -3.89
CA ARG A 52 17.40 -2.13 -3.51
C ARG A 52 16.53 -1.49 -4.59
N ALA A 53 16.89 -1.67 -5.87
CA ALA A 53 16.08 -1.16 -6.97
C ALA A 53 14.70 -1.86 -7.04
N LEU A 54 14.65 -3.17 -6.84
CA LEU A 54 13.40 -3.93 -6.77
C LEU A 54 12.53 -3.50 -5.59
N GLU A 55 13.13 -3.35 -4.41
CA GLU A 55 12.43 -2.85 -3.22
C GLU A 55 11.84 -1.45 -3.44
N GLN A 56 12.62 -0.53 -4.04
CA GLN A 56 12.15 0.82 -4.36
C GLN A 56 11.00 0.79 -5.37
N GLN A 57 11.06 -0.08 -6.37
CA GLN A 57 9.99 -0.24 -7.35
C GLN A 57 8.70 -0.78 -6.70
N ALA A 58 8.83 -1.79 -5.83
CA ALA A 58 7.69 -2.33 -5.09
C ALA A 58 7.07 -1.28 -4.15
N GLN A 59 7.91 -0.52 -3.44
CA GLN A 59 7.46 0.56 -2.57
C GLN A 59 6.71 1.66 -3.34
N ALA A 60 7.25 2.09 -4.48
CA ALA A 60 6.59 3.08 -5.33
C ALA A 60 5.23 2.59 -5.85
N ALA A 61 5.13 1.30 -6.21
CA ALA A 61 3.86 0.70 -6.61
C ALA A 61 2.83 0.71 -5.46
N ILE A 62 3.25 0.31 -4.25
CA ILE A 62 2.39 0.32 -3.05
C ILE A 62 1.92 1.74 -2.72
N GLU A 63 2.80 2.73 -2.78
CA GLU A 63 2.47 4.14 -2.55
C GLU A 63 1.47 4.66 -3.59
N GLY A 64 1.65 4.28 -4.87
CA GLY A 64 0.69 4.60 -5.93
C GLY A 64 -0.70 4.04 -5.65
N VAL A 65 -0.78 2.77 -5.22
CA VAL A 65 -2.04 2.12 -4.85
C VAL A 65 -2.68 2.78 -3.62
N ALA A 66 -1.88 3.12 -2.60
CA ALA A 66 -2.37 3.80 -1.41
C ALA A 66 -2.99 5.17 -1.75
N ASN A 67 -2.35 5.93 -2.63
CA ASN A 67 -2.84 7.22 -3.09
C ASN A 67 -4.15 7.08 -3.90
N ASP A 68 -4.26 6.10 -4.79
CA ASP A 68 -5.51 5.82 -5.52
C ASP A 68 -6.64 5.40 -4.57
N ALA A 69 -6.33 4.51 -3.62
CA ALA A 69 -7.28 4.06 -2.60
C ALA A 69 -7.81 5.24 -1.79
N GLN A 70 -6.94 6.15 -1.36
CA GLN A 70 -7.35 7.34 -0.61
C GLN A 70 -8.29 8.23 -1.42
N LYS A 71 -8.00 8.47 -2.71
CA LYS A 71 -8.90 9.22 -3.60
C LYS A 71 -10.28 8.58 -3.72
N ARG A 72 -10.34 7.25 -3.85
CA ARG A 72 -11.60 6.50 -3.92
C ARG A 72 -12.39 6.59 -2.61
N ILE A 73 -11.71 6.51 -1.46
CA ILE A 73 -12.32 6.69 -0.14
C ILE A 73 -12.90 8.10 -0.01
N ASP A 74 -12.17 9.13 -0.43
CA ASP A 74 -12.64 10.50 -0.31
C ASP A 74 -13.82 10.80 -1.24
N ALA A 75 -13.84 10.20 -2.44
CA ALA A 75 -14.99 10.22 -3.32
C ALA A 75 -16.21 9.54 -2.68
N ALA A 76 -16.07 8.31 -2.17
CA ALA A 76 -17.15 7.60 -1.49
C ALA A 76 -17.69 8.37 -0.28
N ARG A 77 -16.82 9.02 0.51
CA ARG A 77 -17.22 9.91 1.61
C ARG A 77 -17.99 11.13 1.12
N ALA A 78 -17.56 11.74 0.01
CA ALA A 78 -18.28 12.86 -0.57
C ALA A 78 -19.67 12.44 -1.07
N ASP A 79 -19.78 11.24 -1.66
CA ASP A 79 -21.03 10.68 -2.16
C ASP A 79 -21.98 10.37 -1.01
N ALA A 80 -21.48 9.75 0.07
CA ALA A 80 -22.23 9.51 1.29
C ALA A 80 -22.75 10.82 1.93
N ARG A 81 -21.95 11.90 1.95
CA ARG A 81 -22.41 13.22 2.41
C ARG A 81 -23.53 13.78 1.54
N ARG A 82 -23.43 13.64 0.21
CA ARG A 82 -24.49 14.10 -0.71
C ARG A 82 -25.78 13.30 -0.53
N ALA A 83 -25.68 11.98 -0.36
CA ALA A 83 -26.81 11.12 -0.06
C ALA A 83 -27.47 11.49 1.28
N GLY A 84 -26.67 11.72 2.33
CA GLY A 84 -27.16 12.18 3.64
C GLY A 84 -27.91 13.51 3.55
N ALA A 85 -27.36 14.49 2.83
CA ALA A 85 -28.02 15.79 2.62
C ALA A 85 -29.34 15.66 1.85
N ALA A 86 -29.40 14.77 0.84
CA ALA A 86 -30.62 14.48 0.11
C ALA A 86 -31.67 13.80 1.00
N ALA A 87 -31.27 12.82 1.82
CA ALA A 87 -32.14 12.15 2.78
C ALA A 87 -32.71 13.13 3.81
N ASP A 88 -31.90 14.04 4.35
CA ASP A 88 -32.37 15.09 5.26
C ASP A 88 -33.35 16.05 4.59
N GLY A 89 -33.09 16.41 3.33
CA GLY A 89 -34.03 17.18 2.52
C GLY A 89 -35.38 16.50 2.36
N LEU A 90 -35.37 15.20 2.05
CA LEU A 90 -36.58 14.39 1.91
C LEU A 90 -37.33 14.27 3.25
N ARG A 91 -36.63 14.05 4.37
CA ARG A 91 -37.24 14.00 5.71
C ARG A 91 -37.95 15.31 6.06
N ARG A 92 -37.35 16.47 5.73
CA ARG A 92 -38.01 17.77 5.93
C ARG A 92 -39.27 17.93 5.08
N GLN A 93 -39.20 17.52 3.81
CA GLN A 93 -40.37 17.56 2.91
C GLN A 93 -41.48 16.63 3.39
N LEU A 94 -41.13 15.42 3.84
CA LEU A 94 -42.08 14.46 4.38
C LEU A 94 -42.73 14.98 5.67
N ALA A 95 -41.96 15.58 6.59
CA ALA A 95 -42.50 16.17 7.81
C ALA A 95 -43.49 17.32 7.50
N ALA A 96 -43.17 18.17 6.52
CA ALA A 96 -44.07 19.23 6.07
C ALA A 96 -45.36 18.64 5.46
N TYR A 97 -45.25 17.61 4.62
CA TYR A 97 -46.38 16.91 4.02
C TYR A 97 -47.28 16.25 5.08
N LEU A 98 -46.72 15.57 6.08
CA LEU A 98 -47.51 14.96 7.16
C LEU A 98 -48.24 16.03 7.97
N THR A 99 -47.62 17.19 8.18
CA THR A 99 -48.25 18.32 8.89
C THR A 99 -49.46 18.85 8.13
N THR A 100 -49.34 19.06 6.80
CA THR A 100 -50.45 19.52 5.97
C THR A 100 -51.56 18.46 5.85
N ALA A 101 -51.20 17.19 5.69
CA ALA A 101 -52.14 16.08 5.64
C ALA A 101 -52.96 15.96 6.94
N ARG A 102 -52.32 16.10 8.10
CA ARG A 102 -53.01 16.11 9.41
C ARG A 102 -53.98 17.30 9.51
N ALA A 103 -53.56 18.49 9.12
CA ALA A 103 -54.42 19.68 9.16
C ALA A 103 -55.67 19.52 8.28
N GLY A 104 -55.52 19.07 7.03
CA GLY A 104 -56.65 18.82 6.14
C GLY A 104 -57.58 17.68 6.59
N SER A 105 -57.06 16.70 7.34
CA SER A 105 -57.89 15.63 7.92
C SER A 105 -58.70 16.06 9.14
N ALA A 106 -58.22 17.06 9.90
CA ALA A 106 -58.95 17.61 11.04
C ALA A 106 -60.21 18.38 10.60
N ASP A 107 -60.16 19.04 9.43
CA ASP A 107 -61.29 19.75 8.83
C ASP A 107 -62.36 18.81 8.24
N ALA A 108 -62.02 17.55 7.96
CA ALA A 108 -62.94 16.54 7.39
C ALA A 108 -63.78 15.78 8.44
N SER A 109 -63.71 16.16 9.72
CA SER A 109 -64.22 15.40 10.87
C SER A 109 -65.75 15.37 11.08
N ALA A 110 -66.56 15.43 10.01
CA ALA A 110 -68.02 15.24 10.08
C ALA A 110 -68.54 13.91 9.52
N ALA A 111 -67.73 13.07 8.85
CA ALA A 111 -68.21 11.81 8.27
C ALA A 111 -67.49 10.59 8.87
N ALA A 112 -68.28 9.71 9.49
CA ALA A 112 -67.83 8.48 10.13
C ALA A 112 -67.19 7.50 9.12
N ALA A 113 -65.87 7.25 9.21
CA ALA A 113 -65.24 6.04 8.65
C ALA A 113 -63.77 5.85 9.14
N GLY A 114 -63.55 4.83 9.98
CA GLY A 114 -62.27 4.13 10.15
C GLY A 114 -61.16 4.80 10.98
N PRO A 115 -60.10 4.03 11.39
CA PRO A 115 -58.92 4.57 12.05
C PRO A 115 -58.27 5.67 11.20
N PRO A 116 -57.74 6.75 11.81
CA PRO A 116 -57.26 7.90 11.05
C PRO A 116 -56.12 7.50 10.11
N ALA A 117 -56.29 7.73 8.81
CA ALA A 117 -55.28 7.51 7.77
C ALA A 117 -53.95 8.21 8.06
N ALA A 118 -53.98 9.29 8.86
CA ALA A 118 -52.79 9.99 9.35
C ALA A 118 -51.85 9.08 10.17
N GLY A 119 -52.37 8.16 10.98
CA GLY A 119 -51.54 7.25 11.78
C GLY A 119 -50.76 6.22 10.95
N ALA A 120 -51.33 5.80 9.82
CA ALA A 120 -50.65 4.89 8.89
C ALA A 120 -49.52 5.60 8.12
N LEU A 121 -49.74 6.86 7.72
CA LEU A 121 -48.72 7.69 7.08
C LEU A 121 -47.54 7.98 8.02
N ASP A 122 -47.82 8.21 9.30
CA ASP A 122 -46.79 8.43 10.32
C ASP A 122 -45.92 7.18 10.55
N LEU A 123 -46.55 6.00 10.61
CA LEU A 123 -45.82 4.73 10.71
C LEU A 123 -44.94 4.49 9.47
N LEU A 124 -45.45 4.73 8.27
CA LEU A 124 -44.69 4.58 7.03
C LEU A 124 -43.50 5.55 6.99
N ALA A 125 -43.67 6.78 7.48
CA ALA A 125 -42.59 7.76 7.56
C ALA A 125 -41.50 7.35 8.56
N ASP A 126 -41.87 6.84 9.73
CA ASP A 126 -40.90 6.29 10.69
C ASP A 126 -40.14 5.09 10.12
N LEU A 127 -40.86 4.14 9.49
CA LEU A 127 -40.25 2.98 8.86
C LEU A 127 -39.28 3.39 7.76
N PHE A 128 -39.68 4.33 6.90
CA PHE A 128 -38.83 4.87 5.84
C PHE A 128 -37.57 5.51 6.41
N GLN A 129 -37.70 6.35 7.44
CA GLN A 129 -36.56 7.01 8.08
C GLN A 129 -35.56 5.99 8.65
N ARG A 130 -36.06 4.96 9.34
CA ARG A 130 -35.21 3.90 9.92
C ARG A 130 -34.55 3.03 8.85
N ALA A 131 -35.29 2.67 7.82
CA ALA A 131 -34.79 1.86 6.72
C ALA A 131 -33.70 2.61 5.93
N ASP A 132 -33.96 3.86 5.57
CA ASP A 132 -33.00 4.73 4.87
C ASP A 132 -31.75 5.01 5.71
N GLY A 133 -31.91 5.30 7.01
CA GLY A 133 -30.79 5.46 7.93
C GLY A 133 -29.91 4.22 8.00
N ARG A 134 -30.52 3.03 8.13
CA ARG A 134 -29.79 1.76 8.17
C ARG A 134 -29.12 1.43 6.83
N ALA A 135 -29.77 1.74 5.71
CA ALA A 135 -29.19 1.60 4.38
C ALA A 135 -27.95 2.48 4.22
N GLY A 136 -27.97 3.71 4.73
CA GLY A 136 -26.82 4.61 4.74
C GLY A 136 -25.63 4.07 5.55
N GLU A 137 -25.88 3.52 6.75
CA GLU A 137 -24.84 2.88 7.57
C GLU A 137 -24.21 1.67 6.85
N LEU A 138 -25.04 0.82 6.24
CA LEU A 138 -24.57 -0.33 5.48
C LEU A 138 -23.73 0.09 4.26
N ALA A 139 -24.19 1.10 3.52
CA ALA A 139 -23.47 1.64 2.37
C ALA A 139 -22.09 2.17 2.80
N ALA A 140 -22.02 2.95 3.88
CA ALA A 140 -20.76 3.47 4.40
C ALA A 140 -19.78 2.35 4.79
N PHE A 141 -20.27 1.29 5.44
CA PHE A 141 -19.45 0.13 5.79
C PHE A 141 -18.97 -0.63 4.54
N ALA A 142 -19.87 -0.86 3.57
CA ALA A 142 -19.56 -1.56 2.34
C ALA A 142 -18.53 -0.81 1.50
N ASP A 143 -18.69 0.51 1.35
CA ASP A 143 -17.75 1.36 0.61
C ASP A 143 -16.36 1.35 1.25
N ALA A 144 -16.28 1.47 2.58
CA ALA A 144 -15.01 1.41 3.30
C ALA A 144 -14.33 0.04 3.15
N SER A 145 -15.09 -1.04 3.31
CA SER A 145 -14.58 -2.41 3.21
C SER A 145 -14.10 -2.73 1.79
N HIS A 146 -14.88 -2.34 0.79
CA HIS A 146 -14.53 -2.53 -0.62
C HIS A 146 -13.31 -1.71 -1.02
N ALA A 147 -13.20 -0.45 -0.57
CA ALA A 147 -12.02 0.37 -0.83
C ALA A 147 -10.75 -0.24 -0.23
N ALA A 148 -10.82 -0.73 1.02
CA ALA A 148 -9.70 -1.39 1.68
C ALA A 148 -9.31 -2.71 0.99
N GLY A 149 -10.28 -3.56 0.64
CA GLY A 149 -10.04 -4.82 -0.06
C GLY A 149 -9.39 -4.61 -1.43
N ALA A 150 -9.96 -3.73 -2.25
CA ALA A 150 -9.41 -3.40 -3.56
C ALA A 150 -8.02 -2.75 -3.49
N ALA A 151 -7.72 -1.99 -2.42
CA ALA A 151 -6.37 -1.48 -2.19
C ALA A 151 -5.39 -2.61 -1.87
N CYS A 152 -5.78 -3.56 -1.01
CA CYS A 152 -4.97 -4.71 -0.65
C CYS A 152 -4.62 -5.57 -1.87
N GLU A 153 -5.62 -5.93 -2.69
CA GLU A 153 -5.41 -6.74 -3.90
C GLU A 153 -4.44 -6.06 -4.87
N ARG A 154 -4.64 -4.77 -5.14
CA ARG A 154 -3.76 -4.03 -6.06
C ARG A 154 -2.35 -3.82 -5.51
N ALA A 155 -2.20 -3.62 -4.20
CA ALA A 155 -0.88 -3.49 -3.59
C ALA A 155 -0.12 -4.81 -3.70
N TYR A 156 -0.80 -5.94 -3.49
CA TYR A 156 -0.21 -7.26 -3.71
C TYR A 156 0.20 -7.48 -5.16
N ASP A 157 -0.69 -7.17 -6.12
CA ASP A 157 -0.38 -7.32 -7.54
C ASP A 157 0.80 -6.44 -7.96
N GLY A 158 0.85 -5.18 -7.53
CA GLY A 158 1.95 -4.26 -7.82
C GLY A 158 3.28 -4.72 -7.21
N ALA A 159 3.28 -5.17 -5.95
CA ALA A 159 4.47 -5.72 -5.32
C ALA A 159 4.93 -7.01 -6.01
N ARG A 160 4.00 -7.89 -6.38
CA ARG A 160 4.29 -9.13 -7.10
C ARG A 160 4.87 -8.86 -8.49
N GLU A 161 4.40 -7.84 -9.21
CA GLU A 161 4.95 -7.45 -10.50
C GLU A 161 6.35 -6.87 -10.38
N ALA A 162 6.62 -6.06 -9.36
CA ALA A 162 7.95 -5.49 -9.12
C ALA A 162 9.00 -6.53 -8.71
N LEU A 163 8.59 -7.70 -8.20
CA LEU A 163 9.47 -8.78 -7.76
C LEU A 163 9.69 -9.88 -8.80
N LYS A 164 9.06 -9.80 -9.98
CA LYS A 164 9.30 -10.72 -11.10
C LYS A 164 10.53 -10.31 -11.90
#